data_AF-A0A1G0EA38-F1
#
_entry.id   AF-A0A1G0EA38-F1
#
_cell.length_a   1.000
_cell.length_b   1.000
_cell.length_c   1.000
_cell.angle_alpha   90.00
_cell.angle_beta   90.00
_cell.angle_gamma   90.00
#
_symmetry.space_group_name_H-M   'P 1'
#
loop_
_entity.id
_entity.type
_entity.pdbx_description
1 polymer ?
#
loop_
_entity_poly.entity_id
_entity_poly.type
_entity_poly.pdbx_seq_one_letter_code
_entity_poly.pdbx_strand_id
1 'polypeptide(L)' 'MNGFNASISPALIDQVALNDMAATCKLGEIFFQQKRYGLAKSLFSFASAHDIQAAKNRLVEIEQLTTTIDPIKSESTTDK' A
#
# COMPACT_ATOMS: atom_id res chain seq x y z
N MET A 1 -15.03 5.85 18.15
CA MET A 1 -14.28 5.00 17.20
C MET A 1 -12.80 5.14 17.50
N ASN A 2 -12.22 4.27 18.33
CA ASN A 2 -10.78 4.28 18.62
C ASN A 2 -10.34 2.84 18.86
N GLY A 3 -9.78 2.20 17.84
CA GLY A 3 -9.32 0.81 17.93
C GLY A 3 -8.22 0.42 16.94
N PHE A 4 -7.65 1.38 16.20
CA PHE A 4 -6.62 1.10 15.19
C PHE A 4 -5.20 1.07 15.76
N ASN A 5 -5.05 0.56 16.98
CA ASN A 5 -3.76 0.11 17.48
C ASN A 5 -3.65 -1.41 17.25
N ALA A 6 -3.97 -1.83 16.02
CA ALA A 6 -3.97 -3.24 15.63
C ALA A 6 -2.51 -3.73 15.65
N SER A 7 -2.10 -4.28 16.79
CA SER A 7 -0.92 -5.12 16.85
C SER A 7 -1.06 -6.18 15.77
N ILE A 8 -0.07 -6.25 14.89
CA ILE A 8 -0.03 -7.27 13.85
C ILE A 8 0.04 -8.62 14.56
N SER A 9 -1.02 -9.42 14.42
CA SER A 9 -1.06 -10.73 15.06
C SER A 9 0.06 -11.64 14.50
N PRO A 10 0.81 -12.37 15.34
CA PRO A 10 1.84 -13.31 14.87
C PRO A 10 1.29 -14.31 13.84
N ALA A 11 0.08 -14.81 14.05
CA ALA A 11 -0.59 -15.71 13.11
C ALA A 11 -0.76 -15.10 11.71
N LEU A 12 -0.96 -13.78 11.60
CA LEU A 12 -1.04 -13.11 10.30
C LEU A 12 0.32 -13.13 9.59
N ILE A 13 1.40 -12.97 10.34
CA ILE A 13 2.77 -13.05 9.81
C ILE A 13 3.06 -14.49 9.35
N ASP A 14 2.67 -15.49 10.14
CA ASP A 14 2.84 -16.90 9.77
C ASP A 14 2.08 -17.24 8.48
N GLN A 15 0.84 -16.76 8.33
CA GLN A 15 0.06 -16.96 7.10
C GLN A 15 0.72 -16.30 5.89
N VAL A 16 1.30 -15.11 6.05
CA VAL A 16 2.09 -14.45 4.98
C VAL A 16 3.32 -15.28 4.62
N ALA A 17 4.02 -15.85 5.61
CA ALA A 17 5.16 -16.73 5.38
C ALA A 17 4.77 -18.04 4.67
N LEU A 18 3.51 -18.47 4.78
CA LEU A 18 2.92 -19.60 4.05
C LEU A 18 2.38 -19.21 2.66
N ASN A 19 2.69 -18.01 2.16
CA ASN A 19 2.21 -17.47 0.89
C ASN A 19 0.67 -17.37 0.79
N ASP A 20 -0.03 -17.16 1.91
CA ASP A 20 -1.44 -16.84 1.88
C ASP A 20 -1.64 -15.40 1.34
N MET A 21 -2.20 -15.30 0.14
CA MET A 21 -2.42 -14.02 -0.54
C MET A 21 -3.48 -13.15 0.15
N ALA A 22 -4.48 -13.76 0.80
CA ALA A 22 -5.48 -13.04 1.56
C ALA A 22 -4.85 -12.42 2.81
N ALA A 23 -4.00 -13.18 3.51
CA ALA A 23 -3.22 -12.68 4.64
C ALA A 23 -2.24 -11.58 4.21
N THR A 24 -1.58 -11.75 3.07
CA THR A 24 -0.67 -10.76 2.48
C THR A 24 -1.39 -9.44 2.19
N CYS A 25 -2.57 -9.49 1.56
CA CYS A 25 -3.37 -8.30 1.30
C CYS A 25 -3.84 -7.64 2.61
N LYS A 26 -4.25 -8.42 3.60
CA LYS A 26 -4.69 -7.92 4.90
C LYS A 26 -3.54 -7.22 5.65
N LEU A 27 -2.33 -7.77 5.62
CA LEU A 27 -1.16 -7.14 6.21
C LEU A 27 -0.77 -5.86 5.44
N GLY A 28 -0.87 -5.89 4.10
CA GLY A 28 -0.70 -4.72 3.24
C GLY A 28 -1.67 -3.59 3.60
N GLU A 29 -2.94 -3.92 3.83
CA GLU A 29 -3.98 -2.98 4.24
C GLU A 29 -3.69 -2.36 5.62
N ILE A 30 -3.21 -3.15 6.58
CA ILE A 30 -2.78 -2.63 7.89
C ILE A 30 -1.66 -1.61 7.73
N PHE A 31 -0.63 -1.91 6.93
CA PHE A 31 0.45 -0.95 6.67
C PHE A 31 -0.03 0.27 5.89
N PHE A 32 -0.96 0.10 4.95
CA PHE A 32 -1.56 1.19 4.20
C PHE A 32 -2.29 2.17 5.13
N GLN A 33 -3.12 1.66 6.05
CA GLN A 33 -3.82 2.46 7.06
C GLN A 33 -2.85 3.14 8.04
N GLN A 34 -1.72 2.51 8.34
CA GLN A 34 -0.64 3.09 9.13
C GLN A 34 0.22 4.11 8.35
N LYS A 35 -0.13 4.42 7.09
CA LYS A 35 0.65 5.27 6.16
C LYS A 35 2.08 4.78 5.92
N ARG A 36 2.35 3.50 6.16
CA ARG A 36 3.64 2.84 5.90
C ARG A 36 3.67 2.33 4.47
N TYR A 37 3.56 3.26 3.52
CA TYR A 37 3.33 2.96 2.11
C TYR A 37 4.42 2.11 1.46
N GLY A 38 5.69 2.23 1.89
CA GLY A 38 6.77 1.37 1.37
C GLY A 38 6.58 -0.11 1.68
N LEU A 39 6.11 -0.44 2.89
CA LEU A 39 5.82 -1.83 3.28
C LEU A 39 4.52 -2.32 2.65
N ALA A 40 3.49 -1.48 2.63
CA ALA A 40 2.23 -1.79 1.95
C ALA A 40 2.47 -2.09 0.46
N LYS A 41 3.29 -1.28 -0.23
CA LYS A 41 3.66 -1.48 -1.63
C LYS A 41 4.32 -2.83 -1.83
N SER A 42 5.29 -3.20 -0.98
CA SER A 42 6.00 -4.48 -1.08
C SER A 42 5.04 -5.68 -1.00
N LEU A 43 4.10 -5.65 -0.06
CA LEU A 43 3.11 -6.73 0.11
C LEU A 43 2.09 -6.78 -1.03
N PHE A 44 1.57 -5.63 -1.47
CA PHE A 44 0.64 -5.60 -2.59
C PHE A 44 1.32 -5.95 -3.91
N SER A 45 2.61 -5.61 -4.10
CA SER A 45 3.39 -6.05 -5.25
C SER A 45 3.50 -7.57 -5.29
N PHE A 46 3.81 -8.20 -4.15
CA PHE A 46 3.84 -9.66 -4.06
C PHE A 46 2.48 -10.28 -4.41
N ALA A 47 1.39 -9.83 -3.78
CA ALA A 47 0.04 -10.33 -4.09
C ALA A 47 -0.41 -10.05 -5.53
N SER A 48 0.01 -8.94 -6.14
CA SER A 48 -0.32 -8.60 -7.53
C SER A 48 0.32 -9.55 -8.55
N ALA A 49 1.49 -10.12 -8.22
CA ALA A 49 2.15 -11.12 -9.05
C ALA A 49 1.38 -12.45 -9.10
N HIS A 50 0.45 -12.66 -8.15
CA HIS A 50 -0.50 -13.78 -8.12
C HIS A 50 -1.89 -13.38 -8.65
N ASP A 51 -1.95 -12.33 -9.48
CA ASP A 51 -3.18 -11.81 -10.12
C ASP A 51 -4.29 -11.38 -9.15
N ILE A 52 -3.95 -11.02 -7.92
CA ILE A 52 -4.93 -10.48 -6.97
C ILE A 52 -5.29 -9.04 -7.36
N GLN A 53 -6.47 -8.86 -7.96
CA GLN A 53 -6.93 -7.57 -8.46
C GLN A 53 -7.02 -6.49 -7.36
N ALA A 54 -7.42 -6.87 -6.14
CA ALA A 54 -7.47 -5.95 -5.01
C ALA A 54 -6.08 -5.35 -4.69
N ALA A 55 -5.02 -6.15 -4.80
CA ALA A 55 -3.66 -5.69 -4.59
C ALA A 55 -3.20 -4.73 -5.70
N LYS A 56 -3.52 -5.02 -6.96
CA LYS A 56 -3.26 -4.12 -8.09
C LYS A 56 -3.91 -2.74 -7.88
N ASN A 57 -5.17 -2.71 -7.44
CA ASN A 57 -5.87 -1.46 -7.16
C ASN A 57 -5.19 -0.66 -6.04
N ARG A 58 -4.75 -1.33 -4.96
CA ARG A 58 -4.04 -0.68 -3.86
C ARG A 58 -2.66 -0.15 -4.25
N LEU A 59 -1.96 -0.80 -5.18
CA LEU A 59 -0.70 -0.26 -5.72
C LEU A 59 -0.90 1.07 -6.43
N VAL A 60 -1.93 1.16 -7.29
CA VAL A 60 -2.26 2.41 -7.99
C VAL A 60 -2.58 3.53 -6.99
N GLU A 61 -3.36 3.22 -5.95
CA GLU A 61 -3.70 4.18 -4.90
C GLU A 61 -2.45 4.66 -4.13
N ILE A 62 -1.54 3.75 -3.77
CA ILE A 62 -0.27 4.10 -3.14
C ILE A 62 0.56 5.00 -4.06
N GLU A 63 0.63 4.69 -5.35
CA GLU A 63 1.39 5.49 -6.32
C GLU A 63 0.82 6.90 -6.45
N GLN A 64 -0.50 7.06 -6.49
CA GLN A 64 -1.14 8.38 -6.48
C GLN A 64 -0.81 9.15 -5.19
N LEU A 65 -0.93 8.50 -4.02
CA LEU A 65 -0.65 9.14 -2.74
C LEU A 65 0.81 9.54 -2.56
N THR A 66 1.74 8.78 -3.12
CA THR A 66 3.19 9.03 -3.01
C THR A 66 3.72 9.97 -4.08
N THR A 67 3.13 9.99 -5.29
CA THR A 67 3.51 10.90 -6.38
C THR A 67 2.99 12.32 -6.16
N THR A 68 1.92 12.52 -5.39
CA THR A 68 1.34 13.86 -5.11
C THR A 68 2.25 14.74 -4.22
N ILE A 69 3.44 14.28 -3.83
CA ILE A 69 4.40 15.03 -2.99
C ILE A 69 5.53 15.69 -3.81
N ASP A 70 5.57 15.51 -5.12
CA ASP A 70 6.34 16.41 -6.00
C ASP A 70 5.42 17.52 -6.51
N PRO A 71 5.40 18.72 -5.89
CA PRO A 71 4.87 19.87 -6.58
C PRO A 71 5.79 20.12 -7.77
N ILE A 72 5.33 19.72 -8.96
CA ILE A 72 5.87 20.27 -10.19
C ILE A 72 5.63 21.77 -10.10
N LYS A 73 6.70 22.50 -9.79
CA LYS A 73 6.93 23.85 -10.29
C LYS A 73 6.59 23.83 -11.78
N SER A 74 5.42 24.30 -12.14
CA SER A 74 5.13 24.83 -13.46
C SER A 74 4.76 26.31 -13.32
N GLU A 75 5.64 27.07 -12.66
CA GLU A 75 5.95 28.41 -13.13
C GLU A 75 6.70 28.27 -14.47
N SER A 76 5.94 28.30 -15.56
CA SER A 76 6.45 28.75 -16.85
C SER A 76 5.48 29.80 -17.35
N THR A 77 5.77 31.03 -16.94
CA THR A 77 5.41 32.26 -17.64
C THR A 77 5.56 32.10 -19.15
N THR A 78 4.51 32.42 -19.90
CA THR A 78 4.66 33.16 -21.17
C THR A 78 3.51 34.14 -21.27
N ASP A 79 3.77 35.33 -20.74
CA ASP A 79 3.17 36.57 -21.22
C ASP A 79 3.75 36.84 -22.62
N LYS A 80 2.89 36.83 -23.65
CA LYS A 80 2.99 37.67 -24.85
C LYS A 80 1.80 37.51 -25.77
#